data_AF-A0A4Q4SVQ4-F1
#
_entry.id   AF-A0A4Q4SVQ4-F1
#
_cell.length_a   1.000
_cell.length_b   1.000
_cell.length_c   1.000
_cell.angle_alpha   90.00
_cell.angle_beta   90.00
_cell.angle_gamma   90.00
#
_symmetry.space_group_name_H-M   'P 1'
#
loop_
_entity.id
_entity.type
_entity.pdbx_description
1 polymer ?
#
loop_
_entity_poly.entity_id
_entity_poly.type
_entity_poly.pdbx_seq_one_letter_code
_entity_poly.pdbx_strand_id
1 'polypeptide(L)'
;MGVLCVGQVVFRHFYLVGDRERYRDWLPNWGAIALSFVLPNPVFTTASMFGALLAYGWRRCKPASFDLYGYAVAAGLIAGEGMGGVIGAALQIGGVSGDVLGTTAGCPMGYC
;
A
#
# COMPACT_ATOMS: atom_id res chain seq x y z
N MET A 1 -11.15 -1.24 -18.23
CA MET A 1 -11.09 -0.93 -16.79
C MET A 1 -11.03 0.57 -16.50
N GLY A 2 -10.14 1.36 -17.13
CA GLY A 2 -10.04 2.82 -16.83
C GLY A 2 -11.33 3.62 -16.97
N VAL A 3 -12.15 3.36 -18.00
CA VAL A 3 -13.46 4.02 -18.19
C VAL A 3 -14.45 3.70 -17.06
N LEU A 4 -14.46 2.47 -16.54
CA LEU A 4 -15.30 2.07 -15.41
C LEU A 4 -14.80 2.73 -14.10
N CYS A 5 -13.48 2.85 -13.91
CA CYS A 5 -12.89 3.55 -12.78
C CYS A 5 -13.26 5.05 -12.78
N VAL A 6 -13.12 5.71 -13.93
CA VAL A 6 -13.47 7.13 -14.10
C VAL A 6 -14.97 7.32 -13.92
N GLY A 7 -15.79 6.46 -14.51
CA GLY A 7 -17.25 6.47 -14.33
C GLY A 7 -17.66 6.33 -12.87
N GLN A 8 -17.06 5.40 -12.13
CA GLN A 8 -17.32 5.23 -10.70
C GLN A 8 -16.89 6.45 -9.87
N VAL A 9 -15.74 7.05 -10.19
CA VAL A 9 -15.24 8.24 -9.47
C VAL A 9 -16.16 9.44 -9.71
N VAL A 10 -16.59 9.67 -10.95
CA VAL A 10 -17.55 10.72 -11.29
C VAL A 10 -18.90 10.47 -10.59
N PHE A 11 -19.39 9.23 -10.58
CA PHE A 11 -20.64 8.86 -9.91
C PHE A 11 -20.56 9.03 -8.38
N ARG A 12 -19.42 8.70 -7.77
CA ARG A 12 -19.16 8.90 -6.33
C ARG A 12 -19.09 10.38 -5.94
N HIS A 13 -18.54 11.23 -6.80
CA HIS A 13 -18.30 12.65 -6.50
C HIS A 13 -19.50 13.55 -6.83
N PHE A 14 -20.24 13.25 -7.90
CA PHE A 14 -21.40 14.05 -8.31
C PHE A 14 -22.75 13.49 -7.83
N TYR A 15 -22.91 12.16 -7.73
CA TYR A 15 -24.24 11.55 -7.48
C TYR A 15 -24.44 11.02 -6.05
N LEU A 16 -23.36 10.83 -5.28
CA LEU A 16 -23.42 10.36 -3.88
C LEU A 16 -23.12 11.48 -2.87
N VAL A 17 -23.67 12.68 -3.02
CA VAL A 17 -23.55 13.79 -2.04
C VAL A 17 -24.91 14.03 -1.37
N GLY A 18 -24.96 13.96 -0.03
CA GLY A 18 -26.18 14.11 0.78
C GLY A 18 -26.61 12.80 1.47
N ASP A 19 -27.91 12.47 1.40
CA ASP A 19 -28.59 11.36 2.11
C ASP A 19 -28.01 9.94 1.86
N ARG A 20 -27.23 9.75 0.78
CA ARG A 20 -26.72 8.45 0.32
C ARG A 20 -25.24 8.19 0.62
N GLU A 21 -24.66 8.91 1.58
CA GLU A 21 -23.25 8.77 1.98
C GLU A 21 -22.87 7.34 2.44
N ARG A 22 -23.84 6.60 2.99
CA ARG A 22 -23.69 5.19 3.42
C ARG A 22 -23.27 4.25 2.27
N TYR A 23 -23.63 4.55 1.02
CA TYR A 23 -23.24 3.72 -0.13
C TYR A 23 -21.82 4.01 -0.62
N ARG A 24 -21.14 5.03 -0.08
CA ARG A 24 -19.78 5.40 -0.45
C ARG A 24 -18.73 4.39 0.03
N ASP A 25 -19.02 3.70 1.14
CA ASP A 25 -18.13 2.71 1.76
C ASP A 25 -18.15 1.36 1.02
N TRP A 26 -19.25 1.06 0.33
CA TRP A 26 -19.46 -0.21 -0.39
C TRP A 26 -18.91 -0.21 -1.82
N LEU A 27 -18.44 0.95 -2.29
CA LEU A 27 -17.85 1.07 -3.63
C LEU A 27 -16.44 0.47 -3.64
N PRO A 28 -16.16 -0.48 -4.56
CA PRO A 28 -14.86 -1.14 -4.62
C PRO A 28 -13.75 -0.12 -4.91
N ASN A 29 -12.66 -0.21 -4.15
CA ASN A 29 -11.46 0.57 -4.40
C ASN A 29 -10.71 -0.01 -5.61
N TRP A 30 -10.91 0.62 -6.78
CA TRP A 30 -10.27 0.22 -8.03
C TRP A 30 -8.74 0.27 -7.99
N GLY A 31 -8.14 1.11 -7.13
CA GLY A 31 -6.69 1.15 -6.96
C GLY A 31 -6.14 -0.15 -6.37
N ALA A 32 -6.81 -0.69 -5.36
CA ALA A 32 -6.45 -1.98 -4.75
C ALA A 32 -6.63 -3.15 -5.74
N ILE A 33 -7.70 -3.10 -6.53
CA ILE A 33 -7.99 -4.12 -7.56
C ILE A 33 -6.92 -4.10 -8.65
N ALA A 34 -6.51 -2.91 -9.13
CA ALA A 34 -5.46 -2.79 -10.12
C ALA A 34 -4.11 -3.32 -9.61
N LEU A 35 -3.75 -3.00 -8.37
CA LEU A 35 -2.53 -3.51 -7.72
C LEU A 35 -2.53 -5.03 -7.61
N SER A 36 -3.67 -5.66 -7.30
CA SER A 36 -3.76 -7.12 -7.22
C SER A 36 -3.55 -7.85 -8.56
N PHE A 37 -3.71 -7.17 -9.69
CA PHE A 37 -3.43 -7.76 -11.01
C PHE A 37 -1.97 -7.62 -11.46
N VAL A 38 -1.21 -6.70 -10.86
CA VAL A 38 0.19 -6.44 -11.24
C VAL A 38 1.16 -7.34 -10.48
N LEU A 39 0.84 -7.69 -9.23
CA LEU A 39 1.74 -8.48 -8.38
C LEU A 39 1.28 -9.95 -8.32
N PRO A 40 2.07 -10.90 -8.85
CA PRO A 40 1.73 -12.32 -8.79
C PRO A 40 1.86 -12.93 -7.39
N ASN A 41 2.53 -12.22 -6.47
CA ASN A 41 2.81 -12.69 -5.12
C ASN A 41 1.93 -11.93 -4.10
N PRO A 42 1.24 -12.61 -3.15
CA PRO A 42 0.37 -11.98 -2.14
C PRO A 42 1.05 -11.02 -1.15
N VAL A 43 2.32 -10.65 -1.35
CA VAL A 43 3.08 -9.72 -0.48
C VAL A 43 2.31 -8.42 -0.25
N PHE A 44 1.70 -7.86 -1.30
CA PHE A 44 0.91 -6.64 -1.19
C PHE A 44 -0.35 -6.81 -0.34
N THR A 45 -1.04 -7.94 -0.49
CA THR A 45 -2.27 -8.25 0.27
C THR A 45 -1.94 -8.43 1.75
N THR A 46 -0.89 -9.18 2.06
CA THR A 46 -0.45 -9.41 3.44
C THR A 46 0.06 -8.12 4.09
N ALA A 47 0.86 -7.32 3.37
CA ALA A 47 1.34 -6.02 3.88
C ALA A 47 0.18 -5.05 4.14
N SER A 48 -0.81 -5.00 3.24
CA SER A 48 -2.01 -4.18 3.40
C SER A 48 -2.85 -4.62 4.61
N MET A 49 -2.98 -5.94 4.83
CA MET A 49 -3.66 -6.49 6.00
C MET A 49 -2.94 -6.15 7.31
N PHE A 50 -1.61 -6.24 7.33
CA PHE A 50 -0.81 -5.84 8.49
C PHE A 50 -0.94 -4.33 8.78
N GLY A 51 -0.89 -3.49 7.76
CA GLY A 51 -1.11 -2.05 7.89
C GLY A 51 -2.51 -1.73 8.44
N ALA A 52 -3.54 -2.43 7.97
CA ALA A 52 -4.91 -2.27 8.44
C ALA A 52 -5.08 -2.74 9.91
N LEU A 53 -4.45 -3.85 10.30
CA LEU A 53 -4.48 -4.34 11.69
C LEU A 53 -3.78 -3.36 12.65
N LEU A 54 -2.63 -2.83 12.25
CA LEU A 54 -1.90 -1.82 13.03
C LEU A 54 -2.73 -0.53 13.17
N ALA A 55 -3.32 -0.05 12.07
CA ALA A 55 -4.19 1.12 12.10
C ALA A 55 -5.43 0.89 12.97
N TYR A 56 -6.04 -0.29 12.91
CA TYR A 56 -7.19 -0.65 13.73
C TYR A 56 -6.84 -0.71 15.22
N GLY A 57 -5.72 -1.35 15.58
CA GLY A 57 -5.21 -1.40 16.96
C GLY A 57 -4.88 0.00 17.49
N TRP A 58 -4.23 0.83 16.67
CA TRP A 58 -3.88 2.20 17.04
C TRP A 58 -5.12 3.09 17.25
N ARG A 59 -6.12 2.97 16.36
CA ARG A 59 -7.38 3.69 16.49
C ARG A 59 -8.15 3.32 17.76
N ARG A 60 -8.05 2.06 18.22
CA ARG A 60 -8.68 1.60 19.46
C ARG A 60 -7.99 2.13 20.72
N CYS A 61 -6.66 2.23 20.72
CA CYS A 61 -5.91 2.67 21.89
C CYS A 61 -5.86 4.21 22.03
N LYS A 62 -5.68 4.95 20.93
CA LYS A 62 -5.48 6.41 20.95
C LYS A 62 -6.07 7.08 19.69
N PRO A 63 -7.39 7.32 19.65
CA PRO A 63 -8.05 7.89 18.47
C PRO A 63 -7.54 9.30 18.13
N ALA A 64 -7.24 10.13 19.14
CA ALA A 64 -6.73 11.50 18.93
C ALA A 64 -5.34 11.54 18.27
N SER A 65 -4.46 10.59 18.61
CA SER A 65 -3.13 10.50 17.98
C SER A 65 -3.20 9.92 16.57
N PHE A 66 -4.14 9.01 16.32
CA PHE A 66 -4.34 8.43 14.99
C PHE A 66 -4.87 9.45 13.99
N ASP A 67 -5.78 10.35 14.41
CA ASP A 67 -6.31 11.41 13.55
C ASP A 67 -5.23 12.40 13.09
N LEU A 68 -4.34 12.80 14.01
CA LEU A 68 -3.25 13.73 13.74
C LEU A 68 -2.05 13.11 12.98
N TYR A 69 -1.63 11.90 13.36
CA TYR A 69 -0.38 11.31 12.86
C TYR A 69 -0.56 10.11 11.93
N GLY A 70 -1.77 9.53 11.86
CA GLY A 70 -2.01 8.31 11.08
C GLY A 70 -1.69 8.48 9.60
N TYR A 71 -2.07 9.62 9.01
CA TYR A 71 -1.75 9.92 7.61
C TYR A 71 -0.25 10.11 7.38
N ALA A 72 0.44 10.85 8.26
CA ALA A 72 1.87 11.12 8.13
C ALA A 72 2.70 9.83 8.23
N VAL A 73 2.36 8.93 9.15
CA VAL A 73 3.03 7.64 9.30
C VAL A 73 2.76 6.73 8.10
N ALA A 74 1.50 6.65 7.65
CA ALA A 74 1.17 5.86 6.46
C ALA A 74 1.91 6.38 5.21
N ALA A 75 1.93 7.69 4.99
CA ALA A 75 2.65 8.31 3.87
C ALA A 75 4.16 8.04 3.95
N GLY A 76 4.75 8.10 5.16
CA GLY A 76 6.17 7.80 5.38
C GLY A 76 6.51 6.34 5.05
N LEU A 77 5.66 5.38 5.42
CA LEU A 77 5.88 3.96 5.10
C LEU A 77 5.80 3.67 3.60
N ILE A 78 4.84 4.28 2.89
CA ILE A 78 4.73 4.15 1.42
C ILE A 78 5.92 4.79 0.72
N ALA A 79 6.34 5.98 1.15
CA ALA A 79 7.52 6.66 0.61
C ALA A 79 8.82 5.88 0.90
N GLY A 80 8.91 5.25 2.07
CA GLY A 80 10.02 4.39 2.47
C GLY A 80 10.19 3.17 1.58
N GLU A 81 9.08 2.51 1.19
CA GLU A 81 9.13 1.38 0.26
C GLU A 81 9.71 1.81 -1.11
N GLY A 82 9.27 2.96 -1.62
CA GLY A 82 9.79 3.52 -2.87
C GLY A 82 11.28 3.88 -2.80
N MET A 83 11.73 4.51 -1.72
CA MET A 83 13.16 4.82 -1.53
C MET A 83 14.02 3.57 -1.38
N GLY A 84 13.52 2.53 -0.70
CA GLY A 84 14.22 1.25 -0.58
C GLY A 84 14.51 0.60 -1.94
N GLY A 85 13.55 0.68 -2.88
CA GLY A 85 13.74 0.21 -4.25
C GLY A 85 14.82 0.98 -5.01
N VAL A 86 14.86 2.31 -4.87
CA VAL A 86 15.89 3.15 -5.53
C VAL A 86 17.28 2.84 -4.97
N ILE A 87 17.40 2.70 -3.65
CA ILE A 87 18.67 2.37 -3.00
C ILE A 87 19.11 0.97 -3.44
N GLY A 88 18.22 -0.03 -3.44
CA GLY A 88 18.53 -1.37 -3.93
C GLY A 88 19.01 -1.39 -5.38
N ALA A 89 18.36 -0.64 -6.27
CA ALA A 89 18.78 -0.50 -7.67
C ALA A 89 20.16 0.18 -7.80
N ALA A 90 20.44 1.21 -6.98
CA ALA A 90 21.74 1.87 -6.95
C ALA A 90 22.86 0.93 -6.49
N LEU A 91 22.61 0.09 -5.48
CA LEU A 91 23.55 -0.95 -5.05
C LEU A 91 23.76 -2.03 -6.12
N GLN A 92 22.72 -2.34 -6.92
CA GLN A 92 22.82 -3.27 -8.05
C GLN A 92 23.74 -2.75 -9.15
N ILE A 93 23.58 -1.48 -9.52
CA ILE A 93 24.43 -0.83 -10.51
C ILE A 93 25.86 -0.65 -9.98
N GLY A 94 26.00 -0.39 -8.68
CA GLY A 94 27.29 -0.24 -8.00
C GLY A 94 28.07 -1.54 -7.79
N GLY A 95 27.54 -2.72 -8.18
CA GLY A 95 28.21 -4.01 -8.03
C GLY A 95 28.35 -4.50 -6.58
N VAL A 96 27.70 -3.85 -5.62
CA VAL A 96 27.65 -4.23 -4.19
C VAL A 96 26.25 -4.70 -3.81
N SER A 97 25.52 -5.24 -4.79
CA SER A 97 24.19 -5.77 -4.55
C SER A 97 24.23 -7.10 -3.82
N GLY A 98 23.08 -7.44 -3.23
CA GLY A 98 22.86 -8.69 -2.50
C GLY A 98 23.24 -9.97 -3.26
N ASP A 99 23.30 -9.89 -4.60
CA ASP A 99 23.66 -10.97 -5.53
C ASP A 99 25.18 -11.25 -5.61
N VAL A 100 26.04 -10.26 -5.30
CA VAL A 100 27.51 -10.35 -5.48
C VAL A 100 28.29 -10.40 -4.15
N LEU A 101 27.84 -9.65 -3.13
CA LEU A 101 28.52 -9.50 -1.82
C LEU A 101 27.56 -9.55 -0.62
N GLY A 102 26.27 -9.81 -0.84
CA GLY A 102 25.26 -9.82 0.23
C GLY A 102 25.28 -11.10 1.07
N THR A 103 25.07 -10.95 2.38
CA THR A 103 24.75 -12.10 3.23
C THR A 103 23.34 -12.59 2.89
N THR A 104 23.19 -13.90 2.67
CA THR A 104 21.92 -14.60 2.41
C THR A 104 20.99 -14.63 3.65
N ALA A 105 21.02 -13.59 4.47
CA ALA A 105 20.25 -13.49 5.70
C ALA A 105 18.81 -13.06 5.36
N GLY A 106 17.99 -14.04 4.97
CA GLY A 106 16.55 -13.81 4.71
C GLY A 106 15.98 -14.59 3.52
N CYS A 107 16.81 -15.23 2.70
CA CYS A 107 16.33 -16.01 1.56
C CYS A 107 16.08 -17.47 1.95
N PRO A 108 14.86 -18.00 1.81
CA PRO A 108 14.65 -19.44 1.90
C PRO A 108 15.39 -20.09 0.71
N MET A 109 16.41 -20.90 1.00
CA MET A 109 17.26 -21.58 0.00
C MET A 109 18.15 -20.69 -0.88
N GLY A 110 18.51 -19.49 -0.43
CA GLY A 110 19.55 -18.70 -1.11
C GLY A 110 19.21 -18.19 -2.51
N TYR A 111 17.94 -18.26 -2.89
CA TYR A 111 17.39 -17.48 -3.98
C TYR A 111 16.45 -16.41 -3.40
N CYS A 112 16.92 -15.18 -3.47
CA CYS A 112 16.11 -13.97 -3.67
C CYS A 112 16.83 -13.22 -4.80
#